data_AF-A0A1W1D9H2-F1
#
_entry.id   AF-A0A1W1D9H2-F1
#
_cell.length_a   1.000
_cell.length_b   1.000
_cell.length_c   1.000
_cell.angle_alpha   90.00
_cell.angle_beta   90.00
_cell.angle_gamma   90.00
#
_symmetry.space_group_name_H-M   'P 1'
#
loop_
_entity.id
_entity.type
_entity.pdbx_description
1 polymer ?
#
loop_
_entity_poly.entity_id
_entity_poly.type
_entity_poly.pdbx_seq_one_letter_code
_entity_poly.pdbx_strand_id
1 'polypeptide(L)' 'MYTKGRPYVIDVAAGETKYICQCSKTSGKPFCDGSHNN' A
#
# COMPACT_ATOMS: atom_id res chain seq x y z
N MET A 1 3.71 10.27 0.86
CA MET A 1 3.68 9.26 1.94
C MET A 1 2.35 9.34 2.71
N TYR A 2 1.92 8.27 3.38
CA TYR A 2 0.62 8.09 4.07
C TYR A 2 0.05 9.35 4.76
N THR A 3 -1.18 9.74 4.43
CA THR A 3 -1.81 11.00 4.89
C THR A 3 -2.93 10.81 5.92
N LYS A 4 -3.29 9.56 6.23
CA LYS A 4 -4.53 9.22 6.99
C LYS A 4 -4.47 9.62 8.47
N GLY A 5 -3.30 10.04 8.99
CA GLY A 5 -3.09 10.44 10.39
C GLY A 5 -3.34 9.34 11.44
N ARG A 6 -3.55 8.10 10.97
CA ARG A 6 -3.83 6.91 11.78
C ARG A 6 -3.36 5.66 11.01
N PRO A 7 -3.10 4.54 11.71
CA PRO A 7 -2.70 3.29 11.06
C PRO A 7 -3.70 2.82 10.00
N TYR A 8 -3.17 2.14 8.98
CA TYR A 8 -4.00 1.34 8.08
C TYR A 8 -4.17 -0.03 8.71
N VAL A 9 -5.42 -0.42 8.97
CA VAL A 9 -5.78 -1.79 9.31
C VAL A 9 -6.03 -2.52 8.00
N ILE A 10 -5.34 -3.65 7.80
CA ILE A 10 -5.42 -4.46 6.59
C ILE A 10 -5.67 -5.89 7.03
N ASP A 11 -6.79 -6.45 6.60
CA ASP A 11 -7.08 -7.86 6.78
C ASP A 11 -6.32 -8.67 5.72
N VAL A 12 -5.67 -9.75 6.16
CA VAL A 12 -4.89 -10.63 5.29
C VAL A 12 -5.25 -12.06 5.63
N ALA A 13 -5.69 -12.83 4.63
CA ALA A 13 -5.95 -14.25 4.80
C ALA A 13 -4.65 -15.07 4.85
N ALA A 14 -4.69 -16.26 5.45
CA ALA A 14 -3.53 -17.15 5.45
C ALA A 14 -3.11 -17.51 4.01
N GLY A 15 -1.85 -17.27 3.68
CA GLY A 15 -1.31 -17.47 2.32
C GLY A 15 -1.56 -16.31 1.34
N GLU A 16 -2.27 -15.27 1.75
CA GLU A 16 -2.48 -14.10 0.91
C GLU A 16 -1.25 -13.17 0.91
N THR A 17 -0.83 -12.76 -0.29
CA THR A 17 0.22 -11.74 -0.44
C THR A 17 -0.39 -10.39 -0.77
N LYS A 18 -0.08 -9.38 0.05
CA LYS A 18 -0.41 -7.98 -0.22
C LYS A 18 0.88 -7.18 -0.47
N TYR A 19 0.84 -6.29 -1.45
CA TYR A 19 1.96 -5.41 -1.76
C TYR A 19 1.72 -4.02 -1.18
N ILE A 20 2.63 -3.53 -0.34
CA ILE A 20 2.55 -2.22 0.29
C ILE A 20 3.47 -1.25 -0.44
N CYS A 21 2.96 -0.06 -0.73
CA CYS A 21 3.73 0.95 -1.44
C CYS A 21 4.77 1.60 -0.54
N GLN A 22 6.03 1.63 -0.98
CA GLN A 22 7.12 2.34 -0.30
C GLN A 22 7.63 3.56 -1.09
N CYS A 23 7.31 3.67 -2.37
CA CYS A 23 7.80 4.74 -3.25
C CYS A 23 7.00 6.05 -3.15
N SER A 24 5.91 6.09 -2.37
CA SER A 24 4.96 7.22 -2.31
C SER A 24 4.27 7.64 -3.63
N LYS A 25 4.53 6.97 -4.75
CA LYS A 25 3.93 7.30 -6.07
C LYS A 25 2.53 6.71 -6.28
N THR A 26 2.09 5.78 -5.43
CA THR A 26 0.77 5.15 -5.59
C THR A 26 -0.40 6.12 -5.41
N SER A 27 -1.44 5.93 -6.22
CA SER A 27 -2.74 6.57 -6.01
C SER A 27 -3.63 5.78 -5.05
N GLY A 28 -3.40 4.47 -4.91
CA GLY A 28 -4.17 3.52 -4.10
C GLY A 28 -3.58 3.20 -2.72
N LYS A 29 -3.25 4.22 -1.92
CA LYS A 29 -2.64 4.03 -0.58
C LYS A 29 -3.54 3.14 0.31
N PRO A 30 -2.99 2.13 1.01
CA PRO A 30 -1.56 1.88 1.26
C PRO A 30 -0.89 0.91 0.27
N PHE A 31 -1.63 0.39 -0.71
CA PHE A 31 -1.17 -0.70 -1.56
C PHE A 31 -0.26 -0.21 -2.69
N CYS A 32 0.59 -1.12 -3.18
CA CYS A 32 1.41 -0.88 -4.36
C CYS A 32 0.57 -1.09 -5.63
N ASP A 33 0.63 -0.14 -6.55
CA ASP A 33 -0.02 -0.18 -7.86
C ASP A 33 0.98 -0.17 -9.03
N GLY A 34 2.28 -0.31 -8.75
CA GLY A 34 3.33 -0.31 -9.77
C GLY A 34 3.76 1.07 -10.27
N SER A 35 3.22 2.18 -9.73
CA SER A 35 3.57 3.54 -10.15
C SER A 35 5.06 3.92 -10.01
N HIS A 36 5.89 3.08 -9.39
CA HIS A 36 7.34 3.31 -9.30
C HIS A 36 8.14 2.95 -10.55
N ASN A 37 7.53 2.26 -11.51
CA ASN A 37 8.22 1.79 -12.72
C ASN A 37 8.27 2.84 -13.85
N ASN A 38 7.69 4.02 -13.62
CA ASN A 38 7.88 5.23 -14.42
C ASN A 38 8.95 6.12 -13.79
#